data_AF-A0A120G4K9-F1
#
_entry.id   AF-A0A120G4K9-F1
#
_cell.length_a   1.000
_cell.length_b   1.000
_cell.length_c   1.000
_cell.angle_alpha   90.00
_cell.angle_beta   90.00
_cell.angle_gamma   90.00
#
_symmetry.space_group_name_H-M   'P 1'
#
loop_
_entity.id
_entity.type
_entity.pdbx_description
1 polymer ?
#
loop_
_entity_poly.entity_id
_entity_poly.type
_entity_poly.pdbx_seq_one_letter_code
_entity_poly.pdbx_strand_id
1 'polypeptide(L)'
;MGFDQVRQRRLSDDIVEQLEGMILEGTLKSGERLPAERALAERFGVSRPSLREAIQKLAAKGLLVSRQGGGNYVVDSLGSTFSDPLLHLLESNPEAQRDLLEFRQTLEASCAYYAALRATEVDRERLTAAFEALQDCYARADEVSRVEEGAADARFHLAIAEASHNAVLLHTIRGLFDLLKRNVVTNIGGMYQQRTETRDMLINQHRDLYLAIIEGRAEQARDVSIRHLLYVQEVLEEVRQEVQRVARAERRKGM
;
A
#
# COMPACT_ATOMS: atom_id res chain seq x y z
N MET A 1 31.43 38.29 28.61
CA MET A 1 30.95 38.08 27.23
C MET A 1 30.99 36.59 26.96
N GLY A 2 29.84 35.92 26.96
CA GLY A 2 29.75 34.51 26.60
C GLY A 2 29.64 34.41 25.09
N PHE A 3 30.56 33.70 24.44
CA PHE A 3 30.41 33.36 23.04
C PHE A 3 29.45 32.18 22.95
N ASP A 4 28.31 32.36 22.28
CA ASP A 4 27.45 31.24 21.94
C ASP A 4 28.16 30.33 20.94
N GLN A 5 28.13 29.02 21.21
CA GLN A 5 28.70 28.01 20.33
C GLN A 5 27.90 27.96 19.03
N VAL A 6 28.53 28.36 17.92
CA VAL A 6 27.98 28.13 16.58
C VAL A 6 28.04 26.63 16.29
N ARG A 7 26.89 25.94 16.35
CA ARG A 7 26.79 24.55 15.88
C ARG A 7 26.90 24.54 14.36
N GLN A 8 28.08 24.25 13.84
CA GLN A 8 28.27 23.98 12.42
C GLN A 8 27.48 22.70 12.06
N ARG A 9 26.52 22.83 11.16
CA ARG A 9 25.72 21.71 10.66
C ARG A 9 26.65 20.68 10.02
N ARG A 10 26.61 19.42 10.47
CA ARG A 10 27.52 18.40 9.95
C ARG A 10 26.96 17.88 8.64
N LEU A 11 27.83 17.59 7.68
CA LEU A 11 27.46 16.95 6.41
C LEU A 11 26.69 15.63 6.64
N SER A 12 26.97 14.91 7.72
CA SER A 12 26.23 13.71 8.11
C SER A 12 24.77 13.99 8.49
N ASP A 13 24.46 15.19 9.01
CA ASP A 13 23.08 15.59 9.32
C ASP A 13 22.28 15.85 8.03
N ASP A 14 22.92 16.42 7.01
CA ASP A 14 22.28 16.65 5.69
C ASP A 14 21.98 15.34 4.97
N ILE A 15 22.89 14.37 5.05
CA ILE A 15 22.67 13.02 4.50
C ILE A 15 21.52 12.32 5.23
N VAL A 16 21.42 12.48 6.55
CA VAL A 16 20.30 11.93 7.35
C VAL A 16 18.99 12.54 6.87
N GLU A 17 18.89 13.86 6.75
CA GLU A 17 17.65 14.53 6.32
C GLU A 17 17.21 14.07 4.92
N GLN A 18 18.14 13.93 3.97
CA GLN A 18 17.82 13.45 2.63
C GLN A 18 17.32 12.00 2.65
N LEU A 19 17.97 11.11 3.39
CA LEU A 19 17.53 9.71 3.50
C LEU A 19 16.20 9.58 4.24
N GLU A 20 15.96 10.40 5.27
CA GLU A 20 14.67 10.49 5.95
C GLU A 20 13.56 10.95 4.99
N GLY A 21 13.82 11.97 4.19
CA GLY A 21 12.92 12.44 3.14
C GLY A 21 12.58 11.32 2.14
N MET A 22 13.60 10.61 1.64
CA MET A 22 13.38 9.49 0.70
C MET A 22 12.57 8.34 1.31
N ILE A 23 12.73 8.04 2.59
CA ILE A 23 11.91 7.04 3.31
C ILE A 23 10.48 7.56 3.48
N LEU A 24 10.32 8.83 3.87
CA LEU A 24 9.03 9.46 4.12
C LEU A 24 8.19 9.61 2.85
N GLU A 25 8.81 9.99 1.74
CA GLU A 25 8.19 10.05 0.41
C GLU A 25 7.96 8.65 -0.19
N GLY A 26 8.61 7.63 0.39
CA GLY A 26 8.46 6.25 -0.03
C GLY A 26 9.28 5.86 -1.26
N THR A 27 10.22 6.70 -1.66
CA THR A 27 11.26 6.42 -2.67
C THR A 27 12.18 5.29 -2.22
N LEU A 28 12.56 5.28 -0.94
CA LEU A 28 13.18 4.12 -0.29
C LEU A 28 12.10 3.32 0.43
N LYS A 29 11.86 2.08 -0.02
CA LYS A 29 10.81 1.22 0.51
C LYS A 29 11.26 0.49 1.76
N SER A 30 10.29 0.11 2.60
CA SER A 30 10.55 -0.79 3.73
C SER A 30 11.19 -2.10 3.25
N GLY A 31 12.21 -2.57 3.96
CA GLY A 31 13.01 -3.74 3.59
C GLY A 31 13.99 -3.54 2.43
N GLU A 32 13.97 -2.37 1.79
CA GLU A 32 14.86 -2.09 0.66
C GLU A 32 16.32 -2.00 1.12
N ARG A 33 17.19 -2.64 0.34
CA ARG A 33 18.64 -2.59 0.57
C ARG A 33 19.22 -1.31 -0.02
N LEU A 34 19.90 -0.53 0.81
CA LEU A 34 20.68 0.61 0.33
C LEU A 34 21.88 0.13 -0.51
N PRO A 35 22.32 0.91 -1.51
CA PRO A 35 23.57 0.63 -2.21
C PRO A 35 24.74 0.50 -1.22
N ALA A 36 25.78 -0.26 -1.60
CA ALA A 36 26.99 -0.39 -0.80
C ALA A 36 27.56 1.00 -0.44
N GLU A 37 28.06 1.17 0.80
CA GLU A 37 28.50 2.48 1.33
C GLU A 37 29.40 3.25 0.35
N ARG A 38 30.30 2.54 -0.35
CA ARG A 38 31.17 3.17 -1.35
C ARG A 38 30.37 3.79 -2.50
N ALA A 39 29.48 3.02 -3.12
CA ALA A 39 28.65 3.49 -4.23
C ALA A 39 27.66 4.56 -3.78
N LEU A 40 27.11 4.44 -2.58
CA LEU A 40 26.19 5.43 -2.03
C LEU A 40 26.91 6.75 -1.72
N ALA A 41 28.13 6.70 -1.18
CA ALA A 41 28.95 7.88 -0.92
C ALA A 41 29.32 8.61 -2.22
N GLU A 42 29.64 7.85 -3.28
CA GLU A 42 29.87 8.40 -4.62
C GLU A 42 28.62 9.09 -5.18
N ARG A 43 27.42 8.51 -5.01
CA ARG A 43 26.16 9.11 -5.46
C ARG A 43 25.82 10.41 -4.72
N PHE A 44 26.05 10.46 -3.41
CA PHE A 44 25.85 11.68 -2.63
C PHE A 44 26.98 12.70 -2.78
N GLY A 45 28.11 12.34 -3.41
CA GLY A 45 29.27 13.21 -3.53
C GLY A 45 29.96 13.51 -2.19
N VAL A 46 29.89 12.57 -1.23
CA VAL A 46 30.36 12.75 0.16
C VAL A 46 31.46 11.76 0.54
N SER A 47 32.14 12.05 1.65
CA SER A 47 33.13 11.12 2.21
C SER A 47 32.48 9.88 2.83
N ARG A 48 33.15 8.72 2.73
CA ARG A 48 32.68 7.47 3.34
C ARG A 48 32.48 7.56 4.87
N PRO A 49 33.37 8.21 5.65
CA PRO A 49 33.13 8.40 7.08
C PRO A 49 31.86 9.20 7.39
N SER A 50 31.58 10.27 6.64
CA SER A 50 30.36 11.08 6.81
C SER A 50 29.09 10.27 6.52
N LEU A 51 29.11 9.47 5.44
CA LEU A 51 27.99 8.58 5.12
C LEU A 51 27.79 7.52 6.22
N ARG A 52 28.88 6.93 6.73
CA ARG A 52 28.79 5.93 7.79
C ARG A 52 28.19 6.51 9.08
N GLU A 53 28.58 7.74 9.45
CA GLU A 53 27.96 8.44 10.58
C GLU A 53 26.45 8.65 10.35
N ALA A 54 26.04 9.04 9.15
CA ALA A 54 24.63 9.19 8.80
C ALA A 54 23.84 7.87 8.91
N ILE A 55 24.41 6.77 8.40
CA ILE A 55 23.81 5.43 8.50
C ILE A 55 23.67 5.00 9.96
N GLN A 56 24.70 5.25 10.79
CA GLN A 56 24.62 4.95 12.23
C GLN A 56 23.54 5.76 12.94
N LYS A 57 23.38 7.05 12.60
CA LYS A 57 22.30 7.89 13.13
C LYS A 57 20.92 7.35 12.74
N LEU A 58 20.74 6.98 11.48
CA LEU A 58 19.47 6.39 11.00
C LEU A 58 19.17 5.04 11.64
N ALA A 59 20.20 4.21 11.88
CA ALA A 59 20.05 2.95 12.59
C ALA A 59 19.66 3.17 14.06
N ALA A 60 20.25 4.17 14.73
CA ALA A 60 19.88 4.55 16.09
C ALA A 60 18.44 5.08 16.18
N LYS A 61 17.93 5.72 15.12
CA LYS A 61 16.52 6.13 14.99
C LYS A 61 15.57 4.98 14.64
N GLY A 62 16.08 3.76 14.41
CA GLY A 62 15.27 2.61 14.00
C GLY A 62 14.77 2.68 12.55
N LEU A 63 15.36 3.54 11.71
CA LEU A 63 14.98 3.68 10.29
C LEU A 63 15.77 2.74 9.39
N LEU A 64 17.00 2.40 9.77
CA LEU A 64 17.84 1.43 9.08
C LEU A 64 18.27 0.27 9.99
N VAL A 65 18.56 -0.88 9.40
CA VAL A 65 19.19 -2.02 10.06
C VAL A 65 20.37 -2.52 9.21
N SER A 66 21.53 -2.69 9.85
CA SER A 66 22.69 -3.32 9.22
C SER A 66 22.60 -4.85 9.40
N ARG A 67 22.62 -5.60 8.31
CA ARG A 67 22.70 -7.07 8.35
C ARG A 67 24.13 -7.51 8.09
N GLN A 68 24.64 -8.44 8.91
CA GLN A 68 26.03 -8.92 8.81
C GLN A 68 26.29 -9.49 7.41
N GLY A 69 27.31 -8.98 6.71
CA GLY A 69 27.62 -9.37 5.31
C GLY A 69 26.60 -8.93 4.25
N GLY A 70 25.44 -8.39 4.65
CA GLY A 70 24.32 -8.05 3.77
C GLY A 70 24.19 -6.57 3.41
N GLY A 71 24.79 -5.67 4.17
CA GLY A 71 24.67 -4.21 3.96
C GLY A 71 23.59 -3.56 4.84
N ASN A 72 23.16 -2.36 4.46
CA ASN A 72 22.17 -1.58 5.21
C ASN A 72 20.81 -1.64 4.52
N TYR A 73 19.76 -1.80 5.32
CA TYR A 73 18.39 -1.97 4.86
C TYR A 73 17.47 -0.99 5.56
N VAL A 74 16.46 -0.49 4.87
CA VAL A 74 15.33 0.18 5.52
C VAL A 74 14.60 -0.84 6.39
N VAL A 75 14.23 -0.45 7.61
CA VAL A 75 13.59 -1.38 8.55
C VAL A 75 12.23 -1.87 8.01
N ASP A 76 12.01 -3.18 8.11
CA ASP A 76 10.79 -3.88 7.64
C ASP A 76 9.54 -3.43 8.42
N SER A 77 9.71 -3.01 9.68
CA SER A 77 8.61 -2.62 10.56
C SER A 77 8.20 -1.14 10.46
N LEU A 78 8.73 -0.37 9.51
CA LEU A 78 8.29 1.02 9.32
C LEU A 78 6.84 1.11 8.85
N GLY A 79 6.34 0.03 8.22
CA GLY A 79 4.94 -0.14 7.87
C GLY A 79 4.15 -0.94 8.90
N SER A 80 4.69 -2.02 9.48
CA SER A 80 3.90 -2.96 10.29
C SER A 80 3.41 -2.33 11.59
N THR A 81 2.25 -1.67 11.54
CA THR A 81 1.58 -1.06 12.71
C THR A 81 0.99 -2.15 13.60
N PHE A 82 0.71 -3.32 13.02
CA PHE A 82 0.15 -4.49 13.69
C PHE A 82 1.18 -5.62 13.72
N SER A 83 1.29 -6.30 14.86
CA SER A 83 2.09 -7.52 14.96
C SER A 83 1.40 -8.69 14.23
N ASP A 84 2.20 -9.64 13.72
CA ASP A 84 1.70 -10.83 13.00
C ASP A 84 0.55 -11.57 13.74
N PRO A 85 0.55 -11.74 15.08
CA PRO A 85 -0.55 -12.41 15.78
C PRO A 85 -1.87 -11.64 15.75
N LEU A 86 -1.83 -10.30 15.87
CA LEU A 86 -3.03 -9.48 15.83
C LEU A 86 -3.61 -9.44 14.42
N LEU A 87 -2.74 -9.38 13.39
CA LEU A 87 -3.15 -9.46 11.99
C LEU A 87 -3.94 -10.75 11.71
N HIS A 88 -3.47 -11.90 12.20
CA HIS A 88 -4.19 -13.17 12.04
C HIS A 88 -5.54 -13.22 12.78
N LEU A 89 -5.66 -12.57 13.94
CA LEU A 89 -6.93 -12.46 14.65
C LEU A 89 -7.92 -11.56 13.89
N LEU A 90 -7.45 -10.45 13.32
CA LEU A 90 -8.26 -9.58 12.48
C LEU A 90 -8.72 -10.30 11.20
N GLU A 91 -7.83 -11.07 10.56
CA GLU A 91 -8.12 -11.89 9.38
C GLU A 91 -9.20 -12.95 9.63
N SER A 92 -9.15 -13.61 10.78
CA SER A 92 -10.06 -14.72 11.12
C SER A 92 -11.38 -14.28 11.75
N ASN A 93 -11.53 -13.01 12.12
CA ASN A 93 -12.75 -12.47 12.72
C ASN A 93 -13.64 -11.75 11.68
N PRO A 94 -14.86 -12.25 11.39
CA PRO A 94 -15.76 -11.66 10.39
C PRO A 94 -16.19 -10.21 10.66
N GLU A 95 -16.25 -9.77 11.91
CA GLU A 95 -16.58 -8.39 12.32
C GLU A 95 -15.37 -7.49 12.09
N ALA A 96 -14.18 -7.91 12.52
CA ALA A 96 -12.95 -7.16 12.27
C ALA A 96 -12.64 -6.99 10.78
N GLN A 97 -13.02 -7.97 9.94
CA GLN A 97 -12.93 -7.83 8.48
C GLN A 97 -13.88 -6.75 7.92
N ARG A 98 -15.03 -6.50 8.56
CA ARG A 98 -15.92 -5.39 8.19
C ARG A 98 -15.34 -4.06 8.64
N ASP A 99 -14.87 -3.97 9.89
CA ASP A 99 -14.21 -2.76 10.43
C ASP A 99 -13.02 -2.34 9.56
N LEU A 100 -12.27 -3.31 9.04
CA LEU A 100 -11.19 -3.07 8.10
C LEU A 100 -11.68 -2.45 6.79
N LEU A 101 -12.79 -2.93 6.21
CA LEU A 101 -13.32 -2.37 4.96
C LEU A 101 -13.84 -0.94 5.17
N GLU A 102 -14.46 -0.65 6.32
CA GLU A 102 -14.88 0.71 6.69
C GLU A 102 -13.67 1.65 6.85
N PHE A 103 -12.60 1.14 7.45
CA PHE A 103 -11.35 1.87 7.55
C PHE A 103 -10.71 2.13 6.17
N ARG A 104 -10.64 1.10 5.32
CA ARG A 104 -10.16 1.23 3.92
C ARG A 104 -10.97 2.25 3.16
N GLN A 105 -12.30 2.21 3.26
CA GLN A 105 -13.19 3.17 2.62
C GLN A 105 -12.79 4.61 2.98
N THR A 106 -12.56 4.88 4.26
CA THR A 106 -12.19 6.20 4.74
C THR A 106 -10.84 6.67 4.16
N LEU A 107 -9.84 5.79 4.18
CA LEU A 107 -8.49 6.13 3.71
C LEU A 107 -8.41 6.20 2.18
N GLU A 108 -8.91 5.20 1.47
CA GLU A 108 -8.80 5.11 0.01
C GLU A 108 -9.62 6.20 -0.68
N ALA A 109 -10.74 6.64 -0.10
CA ALA A 109 -11.49 7.80 -0.57
C ALA A 109 -10.66 9.09 -0.44
N SER A 110 -9.92 9.24 0.67
CA SER A 110 -9.02 10.37 0.89
C SER A 110 -7.81 10.31 -0.06
N CYS A 111 -7.23 9.13 -0.26
CA CYS A 111 -6.14 8.91 -1.22
C CYS A 111 -6.58 9.27 -2.63
N ALA A 112 -7.73 8.78 -3.09
CA ALA A 112 -8.27 9.07 -4.42
C ALA A 112 -8.51 10.57 -4.64
N TYR A 113 -9.09 11.24 -3.64
CA TYR A 113 -9.30 12.69 -3.66
C TYR A 113 -7.98 13.46 -3.84
N TYR A 114 -6.98 13.16 -2.99
CA TYR A 114 -5.70 13.87 -3.04
C TYR A 114 -4.87 13.48 -4.27
N ALA A 115 -4.96 12.24 -4.74
CA ALA A 115 -4.30 11.81 -5.96
C ALA A 115 -4.81 12.60 -7.17
N ALA A 116 -6.12 12.77 -7.30
CA ALA A 116 -6.69 13.59 -8.36
C ALA A 116 -6.20 15.06 -8.30
N LEU A 117 -6.00 15.62 -7.11
CA LEU A 117 -5.50 16.99 -6.92
C LEU A 117 -4.00 17.16 -7.13
N ARG A 118 -3.19 16.14 -6.81
CA ARG A 118 -1.75 16.29 -6.58
C ARG A 118 -0.88 15.43 -7.49
N ALA A 119 -1.45 14.44 -8.18
CA ALA A 119 -0.67 13.54 -9.04
C ALA A 119 0.13 14.33 -10.08
N THR A 120 1.44 14.13 -10.05
CA THR A 120 2.39 14.60 -11.06
C THR A 120 2.32 13.73 -12.30
N GLU A 121 3.00 14.13 -13.37
CA GLU A 121 3.06 13.31 -14.59
C GLU A 121 3.67 11.92 -14.33
N VAL A 122 4.71 11.87 -13.50
CA VAL A 122 5.35 10.61 -13.10
C VAL A 122 4.37 9.72 -12.32
N ASP A 123 3.51 10.30 -11.48
CA ASP A 123 2.49 9.54 -10.76
C ASP A 123 1.40 9.04 -11.70
N ARG A 124 1.00 9.84 -12.69
CA ARG A 124 0.02 9.45 -13.72
C ARG A 124 0.53 8.30 -14.58
N GLU A 125 1.80 8.33 -14.97
CA GLU A 125 2.47 7.22 -15.68
C GLU A 125 2.46 5.94 -14.83
N ARG A 126 2.88 6.02 -13.56
CA ARG A 126 2.90 4.87 -12.64
C ARG A 126 1.51 4.31 -12.36
N LEU A 127 0.53 5.18 -12.14
CA LEU A 127 -0.86 4.80 -11.91
C LEU A 127 -1.45 4.14 -13.16
N THR A 128 -1.14 4.66 -14.34
CA THR A 128 -1.57 4.07 -15.62
C THR A 128 -0.97 2.70 -15.82
N ALA A 129 0.33 2.52 -15.59
CA ALA A 129 0.96 1.20 -15.68
C ALA A 129 0.35 0.19 -14.69
N ALA A 130 0.04 0.61 -13.46
CA ALA A 130 -0.62 -0.25 -12.47
C ALA A 130 -2.05 -0.61 -12.90
N PHE A 131 -2.79 0.33 -13.47
CA PHE A 131 -4.15 0.12 -13.97
C PHE A 131 -4.18 -0.82 -15.20
N GLU A 132 -3.25 -0.64 -16.14
CA GLU A 132 -3.11 -1.52 -17.31
C GLU A 132 -2.78 -2.95 -16.90
N ALA A 133 -1.88 -3.13 -15.92
CA ALA A 133 -1.57 -4.45 -15.37
C ALA A 133 -2.80 -5.11 -14.72
N LEU A 134 -3.64 -4.33 -14.04
CA LEU A 134 -4.91 -4.81 -13.50
C LEU A 134 -5.90 -5.20 -14.60
N GLN A 135 -6.02 -4.39 -15.66
CA GLN A 135 -6.86 -4.72 -16.81
C GLN A 135 -6.41 -5.97 -17.56
N ASP A 136 -5.10 -6.21 -17.70
CA ASP A 136 -4.57 -7.44 -18.30
C ASP A 136 -4.99 -8.68 -17.47
N CYS A 137 -4.90 -8.57 -16.14
CA CYS A 137 -5.40 -9.62 -15.24
C CYS A 137 -6.89 -9.88 -15.45
N TYR A 138 -7.68 -8.82 -15.68
CA TYR A 138 -9.10 -8.96 -15.96
C TYR A 138 -9.40 -9.65 -17.29
N ALA A 139 -8.67 -9.29 -18.35
CA ALA A 139 -8.83 -9.85 -19.68
C ALA A 139 -8.44 -11.32 -19.78
N ARG A 140 -7.47 -11.76 -18.95
CA ARG A 140 -6.92 -13.13 -18.93
C ARG A 140 -7.45 -13.95 -17.76
N ALA A 141 -8.72 -13.74 -17.41
CA ALA A 141 -9.39 -14.30 -16.24
C ALA A 141 -9.19 -15.82 -16.06
N ASP A 142 -9.14 -16.57 -17.16
CA ASP A 142 -9.01 -18.03 -17.16
C ASP A 142 -7.56 -18.53 -17.01
N GLU A 143 -6.58 -17.64 -17.17
CA GLU A 143 -5.14 -17.96 -17.11
C GLU A 143 -4.47 -17.42 -15.84
N VAL A 144 -5.04 -16.38 -15.24
CA VAL A 144 -4.45 -15.64 -14.12
C VAL A 144 -4.94 -16.21 -12.80
N SER A 145 -4.00 -16.43 -11.87
CA SER A 145 -4.36 -16.92 -10.53
C SER A 145 -5.02 -15.82 -9.70
N ARG A 146 -5.90 -16.20 -8.76
CA ARG A 146 -6.50 -15.25 -7.80
C ARG A 146 -5.47 -14.43 -7.02
N VAL A 147 -4.32 -15.02 -6.74
CA VAL A 147 -3.21 -14.38 -6.03
C VAL A 147 -2.60 -13.27 -6.87
N GLU A 148 -2.49 -13.50 -8.18
CA GLU A 148 -1.94 -12.55 -9.14
C GLU A 148 -2.92 -11.40 -9.39
N GLU A 149 -4.19 -11.69 -9.64
CA GLU A 149 -5.26 -10.68 -9.80
C GLU A 149 -5.38 -9.80 -8.54
N GLY A 150 -5.45 -10.41 -7.35
CA GLY A 150 -5.50 -9.66 -6.09
C GLY A 150 -4.23 -8.86 -5.80
N ALA A 151 -3.06 -9.31 -6.28
CA ALA A 151 -1.83 -8.53 -6.18
C ALA A 151 -1.81 -7.34 -7.16
N ALA A 152 -2.42 -7.47 -8.35
CA ALA A 152 -2.57 -6.36 -9.28
C ALA A 152 -3.54 -5.29 -8.74
N ASP A 153 -4.67 -5.71 -8.18
CA ASP A 153 -5.64 -4.85 -7.50
C ASP A 153 -4.96 -4.05 -6.37
N ALA A 154 -4.29 -4.74 -5.45
CA ALA A 154 -3.57 -4.08 -4.35
C ALA A 154 -2.52 -3.07 -4.85
N ARG A 155 -1.79 -3.39 -5.93
CA ARG A 155 -0.80 -2.47 -6.54
C ARG A 155 -1.45 -1.22 -7.13
N PHE A 156 -2.63 -1.35 -7.76
CA PHE A 156 -3.39 -0.21 -8.27
C PHE A 156 -3.79 0.73 -7.13
N HIS A 157 -4.37 0.20 -6.06
CA HIS A 157 -4.74 1.00 -4.88
C HIS A 157 -3.53 1.64 -4.17
N LEU A 158 -2.38 0.94 -4.13
CA LEU A 158 -1.14 1.51 -3.60
C LEU A 158 -0.62 2.66 -4.48
N ALA A 159 -0.70 2.54 -5.81
CA ALA A 159 -0.30 3.62 -6.71
C ALA A 159 -1.16 4.89 -6.52
N ILE A 160 -2.46 4.73 -6.21
CA ILE A 160 -3.33 5.85 -5.84
C ILE A 160 -2.85 6.50 -4.52
N ALA A 161 -2.49 5.69 -3.53
CA ALA A 161 -1.98 6.21 -2.25
C ALA A 161 -0.64 6.95 -2.43
N GLU A 162 0.26 6.46 -3.28
CA GLU A 162 1.51 7.14 -3.63
C GLU A 162 1.24 8.49 -4.33
N ALA A 163 0.33 8.50 -5.31
CA ALA A 163 -0.08 9.70 -6.04
C ALA A 163 -0.78 10.75 -5.14
N SER A 164 -1.25 10.37 -3.95
CA SER A 164 -1.90 11.29 -3.00
C SER A 164 -0.97 12.35 -2.41
N HIS A 165 0.35 12.15 -2.50
CA HIS A 165 1.37 13.01 -1.87
C HIS A 165 1.06 13.32 -0.40
N ASN A 166 0.53 12.33 0.31
CA ASN A 166 0.27 12.39 1.74
C ASN A 166 1.03 11.25 2.41
N ALA A 167 2.20 11.57 2.95
CA ALA A 167 3.08 10.57 3.56
C ALA A 167 2.40 9.77 4.67
N VAL A 168 1.52 10.40 5.46
CA VAL A 168 0.78 9.70 6.51
C VAL A 168 -0.17 8.67 5.91
N LEU A 169 -0.99 9.05 4.93
CA LEU A 169 -1.89 8.11 4.25
C LEU A 169 -1.11 6.99 3.56
N LEU A 170 -0.02 7.31 2.87
CA LEU A 170 0.83 6.34 2.18
C LEU A 170 1.38 5.30 3.17
N HIS A 171 1.98 5.73 4.28
CA HIS A 171 2.58 4.80 5.24
C HIS A 171 1.52 4.02 6.01
N THR A 172 0.34 4.59 6.29
CA THR A 172 -0.79 3.84 6.86
C THR A 172 -1.27 2.74 5.90
N ILE A 173 -1.41 3.03 4.61
CA ILE A 173 -1.81 2.03 3.60
C ILE A 173 -0.71 0.96 3.43
N ARG A 174 0.57 1.36 3.34
CA ARG A 174 1.70 0.41 3.24
C ARG A 174 1.78 -0.51 4.45
N GLY A 175 1.51 0.04 5.63
CA GLY A 175 1.53 -0.72 6.87
C GLY A 175 0.46 -1.80 6.99
N LEU A 176 -0.64 -1.60 6.27
CA LEU A 176 -1.73 -2.55 6.16
C LEU A 176 -1.65 -3.38 4.88
N PHE A 177 -0.71 -3.10 3.98
CA PHE A 177 -0.70 -3.63 2.62
C PHE A 177 -0.75 -5.15 2.56
N ASP A 178 -0.02 -5.84 3.44
CA ASP A 178 -0.05 -7.31 3.49
C ASP A 178 -1.41 -7.84 3.96
N LEU A 179 -2.03 -7.16 4.95
CA LEU A 179 -3.38 -7.50 5.39
C LEU A 179 -4.40 -7.21 4.29
N LEU A 180 -4.27 -6.07 3.59
CA LEU A 180 -5.13 -5.68 2.47
C LEU A 180 -5.01 -6.69 1.33
N LYS A 181 -3.79 -7.02 0.92
CA LYS A 181 -3.50 -7.99 -0.13
C LYS A 181 -4.06 -9.37 0.23
N ARG A 182 -3.90 -9.82 1.48
CA ARG A 182 -4.49 -11.09 1.94
C ARG A 182 -6.00 -11.03 1.90
N ASN A 183 -6.63 -9.99 2.43
CA ASN A 183 -8.08 -9.78 2.38
C ASN A 183 -8.61 -9.75 0.93
N VAL A 184 -7.93 -9.05 0.02
CA VAL A 184 -8.27 -9.04 -1.42
C VAL A 184 -8.14 -10.44 -2.00
N VAL A 185 -7.04 -11.16 -1.76
CA VAL A 185 -6.82 -12.51 -2.34
C VAL A 185 -7.79 -13.55 -1.78
N THR A 186 -8.04 -13.56 -0.47
CA THR A 186 -8.90 -14.56 0.19
C THR A 186 -10.38 -14.29 -0.02
N ASN A 187 -10.78 -13.02 0.01
CA ASN A 187 -12.18 -12.64 0.04
C ASN A 187 -12.66 -12.12 -1.33
N ILE A 188 -11.94 -11.17 -1.96
CA ILE A 188 -12.35 -10.52 -3.21
C ILE A 188 -11.98 -11.36 -4.43
N GLY A 189 -10.79 -11.97 -4.46
CA GLY A 189 -10.31 -12.89 -5.50
C GLY A 189 -11.23 -14.09 -5.72
N GLY A 190 -12.03 -14.46 -4.69
CA GLY A 190 -13.06 -15.47 -4.81
C GLY A 190 -14.38 -15.00 -5.44
N MET A 191 -14.69 -13.70 -5.36
CA MET A 191 -15.91 -13.14 -5.94
C MET A 191 -15.88 -13.12 -7.46
N TYR A 192 -14.74 -12.75 -8.04
CA TYR A 192 -14.58 -12.54 -9.46
C TYR A 192 -14.89 -13.78 -10.30
N GLN A 193 -14.82 -14.98 -9.70
CA GLN A 193 -15.19 -16.25 -10.34
C GLN A 193 -16.63 -16.70 -10.08
N GLN A 194 -17.32 -16.13 -9.09
CA GLN A 194 -18.64 -16.60 -8.67
C GLN A 194 -19.79 -15.97 -9.46
N ARG A 195 -19.65 -14.73 -9.95
CA ARG A 195 -20.66 -14.04 -10.76
C ARG A 195 -20.03 -13.08 -11.77
N THR A 196 -20.33 -13.27 -13.06
CA THR A 196 -19.85 -12.41 -14.16
C THR A 196 -20.25 -10.95 -13.95
N GLU A 197 -21.49 -10.69 -13.52
CA GLU A 197 -21.99 -9.34 -13.27
C GLU A 197 -21.18 -8.58 -12.19
N THR A 198 -20.74 -9.29 -11.14
CA THR A 198 -19.92 -8.71 -10.08
C THR A 198 -18.54 -8.34 -10.59
N ARG A 199 -17.93 -9.21 -11.40
CA ARG A 199 -16.63 -8.94 -12.03
C ARG A 199 -16.72 -7.71 -12.93
N ASP A 200 -17.72 -7.65 -13.80
CA ASP A 200 -17.92 -6.52 -14.72
C ASP A 200 -18.13 -5.20 -13.96
N MET A 201 -18.89 -5.23 -12.86
CA MET A 201 -19.09 -4.05 -12.01
C MET A 201 -17.76 -3.55 -11.41
N LEU A 202 -16.94 -4.44 -10.85
CA LEU A 202 -15.65 -4.08 -10.26
C LEU A 202 -14.69 -3.50 -11.31
N ILE A 203 -14.61 -4.13 -12.49
CA ILE A 203 -13.81 -3.64 -13.63
C ILE A 203 -14.21 -2.21 -13.99
N ASN A 204 -15.51 -1.95 -14.08
CA ASN A 204 -16.03 -0.62 -14.42
C ASN A 204 -15.75 0.40 -13.31
N GLN A 205 -15.89 0.02 -12.03
CA GLN A 205 -15.58 0.90 -10.90
C GLN A 205 -14.09 1.28 -10.85
N HIS A 206 -13.17 0.34 -11.09
CA HIS A 206 -11.74 0.66 -11.18
C HIS A 206 -11.43 1.59 -12.35
N ARG A 207 -12.09 1.38 -13.49
CA ARG A 207 -11.96 2.27 -14.64
C ARG A 207 -12.45 3.68 -14.33
N ASP A 208 -13.63 3.82 -13.73
CA ASP A 208 -14.19 5.12 -13.33
C ASP A 208 -13.28 5.83 -12.33
N LEU A 209 -12.68 5.09 -11.39
CA LEU A 209 -11.76 5.62 -10.40
C LEU A 209 -10.48 6.14 -11.06
N TYR A 210 -9.88 5.33 -11.94
CA TYR A 210 -8.72 5.72 -12.74
C TYR A 210 -8.99 7.00 -13.53
N LEU A 211 -10.10 7.05 -14.29
CA LEU A 211 -10.47 8.21 -15.10
C LEU A 211 -10.72 9.46 -14.24
N ALA A 212 -11.37 9.33 -13.09
CA ALA A 212 -11.59 10.45 -12.19
C ALA A 212 -10.27 11.05 -11.67
N ILE A 213 -9.27 10.21 -11.38
CA ILE A 213 -7.94 10.66 -10.94
C ILE A 213 -7.15 11.29 -12.09
N ILE A 214 -7.09 10.62 -13.25
CA ILE A 214 -6.33 11.11 -14.41
C ILE A 214 -6.91 12.42 -14.97
N GLU A 215 -8.21 12.64 -14.85
CA GLU A 215 -8.86 13.90 -15.26
C GLU A 215 -8.89 14.96 -14.15
N GLY A 216 -8.34 14.67 -12.96
CA GLY A 216 -8.25 15.63 -11.85
C GLY A 216 -9.59 15.94 -11.17
N ARG A 217 -10.58 15.05 -11.29
CA ARG A 217 -11.94 15.20 -10.76
C ARG A 217 -11.99 14.71 -9.31
N ALA A 218 -11.44 15.49 -8.39
CA ALA A 218 -11.16 15.05 -7.01
C ALA A 218 -12.37 14.55 -6.22
N GLU A 219 -13.48 15.29 -6.20
CA GLU A 219 -14.71 14.84 -5.51
C GLU A 219 -15.29 13.59 -6.17
N GLN A 220 -15.27 13.50 -7.50
CA GLN A 220 -15.71 12.30 -8.20
C GLN A 220 -14.82 11.09 -7.88
N ALA A 221 -13.50 11.27 -7.80
CA ALA A 221 -12.57 10.20 -7.43
C ALA A 221 -12.86 9.67 -6.02
N ARG A 222 -13.15 10.57 -5.08
CA ARG A 222 -13.62 10.21 -3.73
C ARG A 222 -14.90 9.39 -3.79
N ASP A 223 -15.93 9.87 -4.48
CA ASP A 223 -17.25 9.23 -4.54
C ASP A 223 -17.20 7.86 -5.24
N VAL A 224 -16.41 7.73 -6.30
CA VAL A 224 -16.21 6.43 -6.96
C VAL A 224 -15.49 5.45 -6.02
N SER A 225 -14.45 5.89 -5.32
CA SER A 225 -13.72 5.05 -4.34
C SER A 225 -14.64 4.59 -3.19
N ILE A 226 -15.48 5.48 -2.67
CA ILE A 226 -16.49 5.15 -1.65
C ILE A 226 -17.47 4.10 -2.17
N ARG A 227 -18.05 4.32 -3.36
CA ARG A 227 -19.00 3.37 -3.96
C ARG A 227 -18.37 2.02 -4.24
N HIS A 228 -17.12 2.01 -4.69
CA HIS A 228 -16.36 0.79 -4.92
C HIS A 228 -16.23 -0.06 -3.65
N LEU A 229 -15.76 0.53 -2.55
CA LEU A 229 -15.58 -0.23 -1.31
C LEU A 229 -16.89 -0.62 -0.62
N LEU A 230 -17.97 0.18 -0.77
CA LEU A 230 -19.31 -0.24 -0.34
C LEU A 230 -19.80 -1.46 -1.14
N TYR A 231 -19.59 -1.45 -2.46
CA TYR A 231 -19.97 -2.58 -3.31
C TYR A 231 -19.20 -3.85 -2.95
N VAL A 232 -17.88 -3.74 -2.73
CA VAL A 232 -17.05 -4.85 -2.25
C VAL A 232 -17.58 -5.38 -0.91
N GLN A 233 -17.91 -4.50 0.03
CA GLN A 233 -18.45 -4.90 1.33
C GLN A 233 -19.79 -5.65 1.21
N GLU A 234 -20.71 -5.16 0.35
CA GLU A 234 -21.99 -5.80 0.09
C GLU A 234 -21.82 -7.20 -0.49
N VAL A 235 -21.00 -7.35 -1.54
CA VAL A 235 -20.76 -8.64 -2.17
C VAL A 235 -20.11 -9.63 -1.19
N LEU A 236 -19.17 -9.17 -0.36
CA LEU A 236 -18.55 -10.02 0.67
C LEU A 236 -19.57 -10.57 1.65
N GLU A 237 -20.50 -9.73 2.05
CA GLU A 237 -21.56 -10.10 2.97
C GLU A 237 -22.52 -11.10 2.33
N GLU A 238 -22.92 -10.90 1.08
CA GLU A 238 -23.77 -11.84 0.34
C GLU A 238 -23.12 -13.23 0.21
N VAL A 239 -21.85 -13.29 -0.19
CA VAL A 239 -21.10 -14.55 -0.32
C VAL A 239 -21.04 -15.27 1.03
N ARG A 240 -20.76 -14.53 2.11
CA ARG A 240 -20.71 -15.07 3.47
C ARG A 240 -22.06 -15.65 3.89
N GLN A 241 -23.15 -14.93 3.64
CA GLN A 241 -24.50 -15.38 3.96
C GLN A 241 -24.91 -16.62 3.18
N GLU A 242 -24.53 -16.72 1.89
CA GLU A 242 -24.74 -17.91 1.07
C GLU A 242 -24.00 -19.13 1.65
N VAL A 243 -22.71 -19.00 1.97
CA VAL A 243 -21.92 -20.07 2.60
C VAL A 243 -22.57 -20.55 3.89
N GLN A 244 -23.07 -19.62 4.73
CA GLN A 244 -23.79 -19.97 5.95
C GLN A 244 -25.14 -20.65 5.68
N ARG A 245 -25.86 -20.29 4.61
CA ARG A 245 -27.12 -20.95 4.20
C ARG A 245 -26.85 -22.37 3.73
N VAL A 246 -25.85 -22.57 2.88
CA VAL A 246 -25.44 -23.90 2.39
C VAL A 246 -24.99 -24.79 3.56
N ALA A 247 -24.12 -24.29 4.44
CA ALA A 247 -23.65 -25.05 5.61
C ALA A 247 -24.81 -25.45 6.56
N ARG A 248 -25.82 -24.58 6.72
CA ARG A 248 -27.04 -24.90 7.47
C ARG A 248 -27.87 -25.99 6.80
N ALA A 249 -27.99 -25.97 5.47
CA ALA A 249 -28.73 -26.97 4.71
C ALA A 249 -28.05 -28.35 4.76
N GLU A 250 -26.72 -28.40 4.61
CA GLU A 250 -25.95 -29.65 4.69
C GLU A 250 -26.01 -30.29 6.08
N ARG A 251 -25.97 -29.49 7.16
CA ARG A 251 -26.19 -30.01 8.52
C ARG A 251 -27.57 -30.65 8.71
N ARG A 252 -28.60 -30.21 7.97
CA ARG A 252 -29.95 -30.79 8.03
C ARG A 252 -30.09 -32.06 7.20
N LYS A 253 -29.26 -32.26 6.16
CA LYS A 253 -29.25 -33.49 5.34
C LYS A 253 -28.50 -34.65 6.00
N GLY A 254 -27.56 -34.34 6.89
CA GLY A 254 -26.79 -35.34 7.65
C GLY A 254 -27.41 -35.75 8.99
N MET A 255 -28.60 -35.24 9.32
CA MET A 255 -29.48 -35.72 10.40
C MET A 255 -30.59 -36.58 9.79
#